data_AF-A0A4U3LQ22-F1
#
_entry.id   AF-A0A4U3LQ22-F1
#
_cell.length_a   1.000
_cell.length_b   1.000
_cell.length_c   1.000
_cell.angle_alpha   90.00
_cell.angle_beta   90.00
_cell.angle_gamma   90.00
#
_symmetry.space_group_name_H-M   'P 1'
#
loop_
_entity.id
_entity.type
_entity.pdbx_description
1 polymer ?
#
loop_
_entity_poly.entity_id
_entity_poly.type
_entity_poly.pdbx_seq_one_letter_code
_entity_poly.pdbx_strand_id
1 'polypeptide(L)' 'MEHPSGTTLGPTATVAERQARADWLITEFGRLAAQAEDPRDQARFRRTADSLVRLAIAFRS' A
#
# COMPACT_ATOMS: atom_id res chain seq x y z
N MET A 1 -3.44 32.57 8.29
CA MET A 1 -3.99 31.79 7.16
C MET A 1 -4.37 30.44 7.73
N GLU A 2 -5.65 30.28 8.04
CA GLU A 2 -6.22 29.03 8.52
C GLU A 2 -6.10 28.01 7.38
N HIS A 3 -5.26 26.98 7.53
CA HIS A 3 -5.32 25.82 6.64
C HIS A 3 -6.46 24.96 7.14
N PRO A 4 -7.56 24.78 6.37
CA PRO A 4 -8.54 23.77 6.72
C PRO A 4 -7.87 22.43 6.51
N SER A 5 -7.27 21.88 7.57
CA SER A 5 -7.05 20.45 7.73
C SER A 5 -8.41 19.79 7.91
N GLY A 6 -9.23 19.89 6.87
CA GLY A 6 -10.33 19.00 6.65
C GLY A 6 -9.70 17.63 6.41
N THR A 7 -9.43 16.92 7.50
CA THR A 7 -9.47 15.47 7.48
C THR A 7 -10.90 15.14 7.08
N THR A 8 -11.16 15.11 5.78
CA THR A 8 -12.35 14.52 5.21
C THR A 8 -12.24 13.06 5.64
N LEU A 9 -12.87 12.73 6.76
CA LEU A 9 -13.22 11.37 7.12
C LEU A 9 -14.21 10.94 6.03
N GLY A 10 -13.65 10.57 4.87
CA GLY A 10 -14.39 9.91 3.81
C GLY A 10 -15.03 8.66 4.40
N PRO A 11 -16.12 8.17 3.80
CA PRO A 11 -16.82 6.98 4.28
C PRO A 11 -15.79 5.89 4.59
N THR A 12 -15.93 5.27 5.76
CA THR A 12 -15.04 4.20 6.21
C THR A 12 -14.92 3.18 5.09
N ALA A 13 -13.76 3.15 4.43
CA ALA A 13 -13.55 2.29 3.28
C ALA A 13 -14.00 0.88 3.63
N THR A 14 -14.85 0.29 2.80
CA THR A 14 -15.34 -1.07 3.00
C THR A 14 -14.16 -2.03 3.05
N VAL A 15 -14.36 -3.21 3.66
CA VAL A 15 -13.33 -4.27 3.66
C VAL A 15 -12.89 -4.60 2.22
N ALA A 16 -13.83 -4.59 1.28
CA ALA A 16 -13.56 -4.80 -0.14
C ALA A 16 -12.65 -3.70 -0.74
N GLU A 17 -12.92 -2.43 -0.45
CA GLU A 17 -12.07 -1.32 -0.93
C GLU A 17 -10.67 -1.33 -0.30
N ARG A 18 -10.57 -1.68 1.00
CA ARG A 18 -9.27 -1.86 1.66
C ARG A 18 -8.47 -2.99 1.02
N GLN A 19 -9.13 -4.11 0.72
CA GLN A 19 -8.51 -5.25 0.06
C GLN A 19 -8.05 -4.88 -1.35
N ALA A 20 -8.92 -4.28 -2.17
CA ALA A 20 -8.58 -3.85 -3.52
C ALA A 20 -7.40 -2.85 -3.54
N ARG A 21 -7.35 -1.93 -2.56
CA ARG A 21 -6.24 -1.00 -2.42
C ARG A 21 -4.94 -1.69 -2.03
N ALA A 22 -5.00 -2.68 -1.14
CA ALA A 22 -3.83 -3.48 -0.76
C ALA A 22 -3.29 -4.27 -1.97
N ASP A 23 -4.16 -4.94 -2.72
CA ASP A 23 -3.79 -5.71 -3.91
C ASP A 23 -3.15 -4.83 -5.00
N TRP A 24 -3.71 -3.63 -5.22
CA TRP A 24 -3.12 -2.64 -6.12
C TRP A 24 -1.73 -2.20 -5.65
N LEU A 25 -1.55 -1.86 -4.37
CA LEU A 25 -0.26 -1.45 -3.82
C LEU A 25 0.80 -2.55 -3.93
N ILE A 26 0.44 -3.80 -3.62
CA ILE A 26 1.35 -4.95 -3.74
C ILE A 26 1.85 -5.09 -5.17
N THR A 27 0.94 -4.98 -6.14
CA THR A 27 1.27 -5.05 -7.57
C THR A 27 2.20 -3.91 -7.98
N GLU A 28 1.91 -2.69 -7.55
CA GLU A 28 2.71 -1.50 -7.90
C GLU A 28 4.11 -1.57 -7.30
N PHE A 29 4.27 -2.01 -6.05
CA PHE A 29 5.59 -2.22 -5.44
C PHE A 29 6.38 -3.33 -6.14
N GLY A 30 5.72 -4.38 -6.63
CA GLY A 30 6.34 -5.39 -7.48
C GLY A 30 6.86 -4.79 -8.80
N ARG A 31 6.08 -3.93 -9.44
CA ARG A 31 6.45 -3.21 -10.66
C ARG A 31 7.64 -2.28 -10.43
N LEU A 32 7.62 -1.49 -9.35
CA LEU A 32 8.71 -0.60 -8.96
C LEU A 32 9.99 -1.38 -8.65
N ALA A 33 9.89 -2.52 -7.95
CA ALA A 33 11.05 -3.37 -7.69
C ALA A 33 11.68 -3.94 -8.97
N ALA A 34 10.87 -4.25 -9.99
CA ALA A 34 11.35 -4.73 -11.28
C ALA A 34 12.03 -3.64 -12.12
N GLN A 35 11.66 -2.37 -11.91
CA GLN A 35 12.22 -1.21 -12.63
C GLN A 35 13.34 -0.51 -11.87
N ALA A 36 13.54 -0.83 -10.59
CA ALA A 36 14.59 -0.24 -9.78
C ALA A 36 15.98 -0.69 -10.26
N GLU A 37 16.82 0.28 -10.60
CA GLU A 37 18.23 0.07 -10.96
C GLU A 37 19.12 -0.14 -9.72
N ASP A 38 18.80 0.52 -8.60
CA ASP A 38 19.52 0.32 -7.33
C ASP A 38 19.04 -0.99 -6.65
N PRO A 39 19.94 -1.94 -6.37
CA PRO A 39 19.59 -3.17 -5.65
C PRO A 39 19.01 -2.92 -4.26
N ARG A 40 19.35 -1.80 -3.60
CA ARG A 40 18.80 -1.40 -2.30
C ARG A 40 17.34 -1.00 -2.42
N ASP A 41 16.99 -0.25 -3.46
CA ASP A 41 15.61 0.15 -3.72
C ASP A 41 14.76 -1.04 -4.13
N GLN A 42 15.30 -1.93 -4.98
CA GLN A 42 14.64 -3.19 -5.29
C GLN A 42 14.31 -4.00 -4.01
N ALA A 43 15.29 -4.16 -3.11
CA ALA A 43 15.08 -4.88 -1.86
C ALA A 43 14.06 -4.17 -0.94
N ARG A 44 14.08 -2.84 -0.91
CA ARG A 44 13.13 -2.02 -0.14
C ARG A 44 11.71 -2.22 -0.66
N PHE A 45 11.48 -2.08 -1.97
CA PHE A 45 10.16 -2.25 -2.56
C PHE A 45 9.61 -3.67 -2.36
N ARG A 46 10.45 -4.70 -2.52
CA ARG A 46 10.07 -6.09 -2.23
C ARG A 46 9.66 -6.31 -0.78
N ARG A 47 10.42 -5.78 0.19
CA ARG A 47 10.06 -5.88 1.61
C ARG A 47 8.75 -5.15 1.92
N THR A 48 8.53 -3.98 1.32
CA THR A 48 7.27 -3.25 1.50
C THR A 48 6.09 -4.04 0.95
N ALA A 49 6.23 -4.65 -0.24
CA ALA A 49 5.19 -5.51 -0.80
C ALA A 49 4.87 -6.72 0.12
N ASP A 50 5.90 -7.39 0.66
CA ASP A 50 5.71 -8.52 1.59
C ASP A 50 4.97 -8.10 2.88
N SER A 51 5.34 -6.95 3.45
CA SER A 51 4.65 -6.40 4.62
C SER A 51 3.16 -6.10 4.34
N LEU A 52 2.84 -5.59 3.14
CA LEU A 52 1.45 -5.35 2.74
C LEU A 52 0.66 -6.64 2.54
N VAL A 53 1.28 -7.68 1.99
CA VAL A 53 0.66 -9.02 1.89
C VAL A 53 0.32 -9.55 3.29
N ARG A 54 1.28 -9.50 4.23
CA ARG A 54 1.05 -9.94 5.62
C ARG A 54 -0.06 -9.14 6.30
N LEU A 55 -0.10 -7.83 6.08
CA LEU A 55 -1.13 -6.96 6.61
C LEU A 55 -2.51 -7.29 6.04
N ALA A 56 -2.60 -7.49 4.72
CA ALA A 56 -3.86 -7.86 4.07
C ALA A 56 -4.38 -9.22 4.54
N ILE A 57 -3.49 -10.19 4.77
CA ILE A 57 -3.85 -11.49 5.36
C ILE A 57 -4.40 -11.31 6.78
N ALA A 58 -3.72 -10.51 7.62
CA ALA A 58 -4.16 -10.28 9.00
C ALA A 58 -5.51 -9.58 9.12
N PHE A 59 -5.92 -8.78 8.13
CA PHE A 59 -7.23 -8.14 8.09
C PHE A 59 -8.34 -8.99 7.46
N ARG A 60 -7.99 -10.15 6.88
CA ARG A 60 -8.95 -11.09 6.26
C ARG A 60 -9.49 -12.11 7.27
N SER A 61 -8.74 -12.42 8.32
CA SER A 61 -9.10 -13.31 9.44
C SER A 61 -9.98 -12.61 10.47
#